data_AF-A0A3S1XZE6-F1
#
_entry.id   AF-A0A3S1XZE6-F1
#
_cell.length_a   1.000
_cell.length_b   1.000
_cell.length_c   1.000
_cell.angle_alpha   90.00
_cell.angle_beta   90.00
_cell.angle_gamma   90.00
#
_symmetry.space_group_name_H-M   'P 1'
#
loop_
_entity.id
_entity.type
_entity.pdbx_description
1 polymer ?
#
loop_
_entity_poly.entity_id
_entity_poly.type
_entity_poly.pdbx_seq_one_letter_code
_entity_poly.pdbx_strand_id
1 'polypeptide(L)'
;SFKIADIDPIDIDTTGTVKAAGMTVEIIDPVVDYAELMESLFDFDALRKLFKSGFRMRFDAMHAVTGPYAKEILENRLGAPNGTCRNFKPLPDFGGHHPDPNLVHAKHLYDEMMGPDAPDFGAASDGDGDRNLIIGKGIFVTPSDSVAMLAANARLAPGYKAGLKGIARSMPTSGAADRVAEKLGVGIYETPTGWKFFGNLLDADMATICGEESAGTGSNHVREKDGLWAVLLWLNILAARGESCKQIVTEHWATYGRNYYSRHDYEEVESDRANALVDELRAKLGSLPGTSVRGLKIASADDFAYHDPVDGSISEHQGIRVLFEGGSRVVFRLSGTGTSGATLRVYIERYEPDKSRHDLDTQAALADLIAAADDIAGIHSHTGRPKPSVIT
;
A
#
# COMPACT_ATOMS: atom_id res chain seq x y z
N SER A 1 41.98 -2.92 -2.15
CA SER A 1 42.17 -1.47 -2.02
C SER A 1 41.34 -0.77 -3.08
N PHE A 2 40.56 0.24 -2.71
CA PHE A 2 39.89 1.08 -3.71
C PHE A 2 40.94 2.00 -4.35
N LYS A 3 40.86 2.20 -5.67
CA LYS A 3 41.67 3.20 -6.37
C LYS A 3 40.87 4.50 -6.39
N ILE A 4 41.43 5.57 -5.85
CA ILE A 4 40.81 6.89 -5.81
C ILE A 4 41.49 7.74 -6.89
N ALA A 5 40.69 8.34 -7.77
CA ALA A 5 41.15 9.32 -8.75
C ALA A 5 40.70 10.72 -8.30
N ASP A 6 41.61 11.69 -8.40
CA ASP A 6 41.31 13.09 -8.16
C ASP A 6 40.80 13.70 -9.47
N ILE A 7 39.51 14.05 -9.53
CA ILE A 7 38.84 14.60 -10.71
C ILE A 7 38.03 15.84 -10.31
N ASP A 8 37.92 16.80 -11.21
CA ASP A 8 37.04 17.96 -11.03
C ASP A 8 35.58 17.50 -10.85
N PRO A 9 34.75 18.25 -10.09
CA PRO A 9 33.32 17.97 -9.99
C PRO A 9 32.67 17.90 -11.37
N ILE A 10 31.92 16.81 -11.60
CA ILE A 10 31.16 16.62 -12.83
C ILE A 10 29.82 17.33 -12.66
N ASP A 11 29.42 18.13 -13.65
CA ASP A 11 28.08 18.72 -13.73
C ASP A 11 27.05 17.59 -13.92
N ILE A 12 26.22 17.37 -12.88
CA ILE A 12 25.15 16.37 -12.89
C ILE A 12 23.78 16.96 -13.22
N ASP A 13 23.70 18.28 -13.45
CA ASP A 13 22.45 18.98 -13.79
C ASP A 13 22.22 19.03 -15.32
N THR A 14 23.23 18.67 -16.11
CA THR A 14 23.18 18.65 -17.58
C THR A 14 23.34 17.23 -18.13
N THR A 15 22.34 16.71 -18.84
CA THR A 15 22.42 15.41 -19.51
C THR A 15 23.55 15.39 -20.54
N GLY A 16 24.32 14.30 -20.59
CA GLY A 16 25.42 14.15 -21.54
C GLY A 16 26.47 13.15 -21.07
N THR A 17 27.58 13.09 -21.79
CA THR A 17 28.69 12.17 -21.48
C THR A 17 29.97 12.95 -21.21
N VAL A 18 30.60 12.65 -20.08
CA VAL A 18 31.87 13.24 -19.64
C VAL A 18 32.95 12.16 -19.54
N LYS A 19 34.17 12.47 -19.96
CA LYS A 19 35.34 11.60 -19.75
C LYS A 19 36.12 12.12 -18.54
N ALA A 20 36.32 11.29 -17.52
CA ALA A 20 37.01 11.68 -16.28
C ALA A 20 37.95 10.56 -15.83
N ALA A 21 39.26 10.85 -15.71
CA ALA A 21 40.29 9.88 -15.29
C ALA A 21 40.24 8.52 -16.03
N GLY A 22 39.92 8.53 -17.34
CA GLY A 22 39.77 7.32 -18.15
C GLY A 22 38.43 6.58 -17.99
N MET A 23 37.54 7.07 -17.12
CA MET A 23 36.15 6.62 -17.01
C MET A 23 35.25 7.44 -17.94
N THR A 24 34.11 6.83 -18.30
CA THR A 24 33.01 7.52 -18.98
C THR A 24 31.89 7.67 -17.96
N VAL A 25 31.46 8.90 -17.73
CA VAL A 25 30.34 9.24 -16.86
C VAL A 25 29.20 9.73 -17.75
N GLU A 26 28.05 9.08 -17.67
CA GLU A 26 26.85 9.44 -18.42
C GLU A 26 25.81 10.00 -17.45
N ILE A 27 25.37 11.21 -17.72
CA ILE A 27 24.31 11.90 -16.99
C ILE A 27 23.05 11.76 -17.83
N ILE A 28 22.08 11.02 -17.30
CA ILE A 28 20.84 10.68 -17.99
C ILE A 28 19.68 11.56 -17.50
N ASP A 29 18.65 11.72 -18.33
CA ASP A 29 17.37 12.23 -17.87
C ASP A 29 16.72 11.16 -16.98
N PRO A 30 16.39 11.46 -15.71
CA PRO A 30 15.89 10.45 -14.79
C PRO A 30 14.43 10.06 -15.06
N VAL A 31 13.71 10.78 -15.93
CA VAL A 31 12.27 10.65 -16.16
C VAL A 31 11.93 9.96 -17.48
N VAL A 32 12.71 10.20 -18.55
CA VAL A 32 12.35 9.78 -19.93
C VAL A 32 12.04 8.28 -20.03
N ASP A 33 12.96 7.42 -19.58
CA ASP A 33 12.81 5.96 -19.69
C ASP A 33 11.61 5.45 -18.89
N TYR A 34 11.40 6.00 -17.69
CA TYR A 34 10.27 5.68 -16.84
C TYR A 34 8.94 6.08 -17.51
N ALA A 35 8.87 7.28 -18.07
CA ALA A 35 7.67 7.78 -18.71
C ALA A 35 7.32 6.99 -20.00
N GLU A 36 8.34 6.56 -20.76
CA GLU A 36 8.16 5.66 -21.89
C GLU A 36 7.66 4.27 -21.47
N LEU A 37 8.20 3.71 -20.38
CA LEU A 37 7.69 2.47 -19.80
C LEU A 37 6.22 2.60 -19.41
N MET A 38 5.84 3.67 -18.70
CA MET A 38 4.44 3.91 -18.30
C MET A 38 3.51 4.05 -19.51
N GLU A 39 3.94 4.74 -20.56
CA GLU A 39 3.17 4.90 -21.80
C GLU A 39 2.98 3.56 -22.54
N SER A 40 3.90 2.60 -22.37
CA SER A 40 3.74 1.25 -22.92
C SER A 40 2.77 0.36 -22.13
N LEU A 41 2.61 0.61 -20.82
CA LEU A 41 1.78 -0.19 -19.92
C LEU A 41 0.32 0.25 -19.88
N PHE A 42 0.06 1.55 -20.09
CA PHE A 42 -1.27 2.16 -19.93
C PHE A 42 -1.80 2.76 -21.23
N ASP A 43 -3.13 2.90 -21.35
CA ASP A 43 -3.77 3.50 -22.52
C ASP A 43 -3.71 5.04 -22.43
N PHE A 44 -2.57 5.61 -22.83
CA PHE A 44 -2.35 7.06 -22.80
C PHE A 44 -3.35 7.84 -23.67
N ASP A 45 -3.91 7.23 -24.71
CA ASP A 45 -4.95 7.88 -25.52
C ASP A 45 -6.28 7.97 -24.79
N ALA A 46 -6.67 6.93 -24.05
CA ALA A 46 -7.83 6.97 -23.17
C ALA A 46 -7.62 7.99 -22.03
N LEU A 47 -6.42 8.03 -21.43
CA LEU A 47 -6.08 8.99 -20.37
C LEU A 47 -6.10 10.44 -20.87
N ARG A 48 -5.55 10.72 -22.06
CA ARG A 48 -5.64 12.05 -22.70
C ARG A 48 -7.09 12.45 -22.95
N LYS A 49 -7.95 11.51 -23.39
CA LYS A 49 -9.39 11.76 -23.56
C LYS A 49 -10.08 12.02 -22.23
N LEU A 50 -9.70 11.31 -21.17
CA LEU A 50 -10.23 11.50 -19.82
C LEU A 50 -10.00 12.95 -19.37
N PHE A 51 -8.76 13.46 -19.43
CA PHE A 51 -8.47 14.85 -19.06
C PHE A 51 -9.15 15.88 -19.98
N LYS A 52 -9.20 15.63 -21.30
CA LYS A 52 -9.92 16.49 -22.25
C LYS A 52 -11.42 16.56 -21.99
N SER A 53 -12.00 15.56 -21.33
CA SER A 53 -13.43 15.56 -20.96
C SER A 53 -13.75 16.49 -19.78
N GLY A 54 -12.72 17.03 -19.12
CA GLY A 54 -12.84 17.90 -17.94
C GLY A 54 -12.63 17.18 -16.61
N PHE A 55 -12.15 15.93 -16.63
CA PHE A 55 -11.77 15.19 -15.43
C PHE A 55 -10.72 15.96 -14.62
N ARG A 56 -10.98 16.17 -13.34
CA ARG A 56 -10.09 16.92 -12.44
C ARG A 56 -9.34 15.97 -11.53
N MET A 57 -8.03 16.15 -11.47
CA MET A 57 -7.16 15.39 -10.58
C MET A 57 -6.36 16.32 -9.67
N ARG A 58 -5.99 15.81 -8.49
CA ARG A 58 -4.91 16.33 -7.68
C ARG A 58 -3.83 15.27 -7.43
N PHE A 59 -2.58 15.58 -7.77
CA PHE A 59 -1.44 14.77 -7.35
C PHE A 59 -0.55 15.59 -6.42
N ASP A 60 -0.33 15.14 -5.19
CA ASP A 60 0.63 15.77 -4.26
C ASP A 60 1.93 14.97 -4.25
N ALA A 61 2.99 15.56 -4.82
CA ALA A 61 4.31 14.93 -4.86
C ALA A 61 5.11 15.14 -3.57
N MET A 62 4.56 15.83 -2.56
CA MET A 62 5.17 16.02 -1.24
C MET A 62 6.62 16.56 -1.25
N HIS A 63 6.99 17.35 -2.27
CA HIS A 63 8.35 17.85 -2.50
C HIS A 63 9.40 16.72 -2.65
N ALA A 64 8.95 15.55 -3.07
CA ALA A 64 9.74 14.34 -3.24
C ALA A 64 10.15 14.11 -4.71
N VAL A 65 10.93 13.05 -4.92
CA VAL A 65 11.55 12.73 -6.22
C VAL A 65 10.53 12.45 -7.32
N THR A 66 9.31 12.01 -6.99
CA THR A 66 8.24 11.70 -7.97
C THR A 66 7.68 12.95 -8.66
N GLY A 67 7.97 14.16 -8.15
CA GLY A 67 7.41 15.40 -8.67
C GLY A 67 7.66 15.66 -10.16
N PRO A 68 8.92 15.64 -10.66
CA PRO A 68 9.22 15.76 -12.08
C PRO A 68 8.57 14.67 -12.94
N TYR A 69 8.50 13.43 -12.46
CA TYR A 69 7.86 12.30 -13.15
C TYR A 69 6.36 12.54 -13.34
N ALA A 70 5.67 12.91 -12.26
CA ALA A 70 4.25 13.20 -12.31
C ALA A 70 3.96 14.42 -13.18
N LYS A 71 4.81 15.46 -13.14
CA LYS A 71 4.66 16.65 -13.99
C LYS A 71 4.79 16.29 -15.47
N GLU A 72 5.80 15.51 -15.82
CA GLU A 72 6.03 15.05 -17.19
C GLU A 72 4.87 14.17 -17.68
N ILE A 73 4.49 13.15 -16.92
CA ILE A 73 3.47 12.21 -17.37
C ILE A 73 2.08 12.83 -17.32
N LEU A 74 1.63 13.31 -16.15
CA LEU A 74 0.25 13.75 -15.95
C LEU A 74 -0.06 15.05 -16.70
N GLU A 75 0.81 16.06 -16.62
CA GLU A 75 0.54 17.36 -17.24
C GLU A 75 1.07 17.46 -18.68
N ASN A 76 2.32 17.09 -18.95
CA ASN A 76 2.89 17.27 -20.29
C ASN A 76 2.41 16.23 -21.30
N ARG A 77 2.48 14.92 -20.97
CA ARG A 77 2.12 13.83 -21.91
C ARG A 77 0.62 13.55 -21.96
N LEU A 78 -0.04 13.53 -20.80
CA LEU A 78 -1.47 13.22 -20.69
C LEU A 78 -2.38 14.44 -20.79
N GLY A 79 -1.84 15.65 -20.60
CA GLY A 79 -2.58 16.90 -20.78
C GLY A 79 -3.52 17.24 -19.63
N ALA A 80 -3.23 16.77 -18.40
CA ALA A 80 -3.91 17.26 -17.22
C ALA A 80 -3.69 18.78 -17.06
N PRO A 81 -4.68 19.54 -16.54
CA PRO A 81 -4.54 20.98 -16.38
C PRO A 81 -3.32 21.39 -15.54
N ASN A 82 -2.68 22.50 -15.89
CA ASN A 82 -1.53 23.01 -15.14
C ASN A 82 -1.90 23.23 -13.67
N GLY A 83 -1.07 22.69 -12.77
CA GLY A 83 -1.27 22.74 -11.34
C GLY A 83 -1.91 21.48 -10.79
N THR A 84 -2.25 20.48 -11.62
CA THR A 84 -2.64 19.14 -11.18
C THR A 84 -1.59 18.56 -10.22
N CYS A 85 -0.31 18.67 -10.57
CA CYS A 85 0.82 18.26 -9.76
C CYS A 85 1.22 19.37 -8.78
N ARG A 86 0.93 19.16 -7.50
CA ARG A 86 1.38 20.02 -6.38
C ARG A 86 2.70 19.54 -5.82
N ASN A 87 3.43 20.49 -5.23
CA ASN A 87 4.69 20.21 -4.55
C ASN A 87 5.67 19.40 -5.42
N PHE A 88 5.61 19.57 -6.75
CA PHE A 88 6.31 18.74 -7.73
C PHE A 88 7.81 19.05 -7.85
N LYS A 89 8.30 20.08 -7.17
CA LYS A 89 9.72 20.41 -7.14
C LYS A 89 10.35 19.69 -5.93
N PRO A 90 11.32 18.78 -6.14
CA PRO A 90 12.04 18.15 -5.05
C PRO A 90 12.74 19.20 -4.19
N LEU A 91 12.64 19.07 -2.87
CA LEU A 91 13.35 19.92 -1.91
C LEU A 91 14.11 19.02 -0.92
N PRO A 92 15.36 19.37 -0.52
CA PRO A 92 16.15 18.55 0.40
C PRO A 92 15.50 18.31 1.77
N ASP A 93 14.63 19.23 2.20
CA ASP A 93 13.88 19.17 3.46
C ASP A 93 12.39 18.83 3.25
N PHE A 94 12.00 18.45 2.03
CA PHE A 94 10.61 18.18 1.64
C PHE A 94 9.63 19.32 1.99
N GLY A 95 10.11 20.56 2.03
CA GLY A 95 9.31 21.72 2.44
C GLY A 95 9.00 21.75 3.94
N GLY A 96 9.81 21.07 4.77
CA GLY A 96 9.64 21.00 6.22
C GLY A 96 8.56 19.99 6.67
N HIS A 97 8.13 19.10 5.77
CA HIS A 97 7.08 18.12 6.02
C HIS A 97 7.60 16.68 5.86
N HIS A 98 6.84 15.70 6.35
CA HIS A 98 7.20 14.29 6.21
C HIS A 98 6.65 13.75 4.88
N PRO A 99 7.49 13.27 3.94
CA PRO A 99 7.05 12.76 2.64
C PRO A 99 6.54 11.31 2.77
N ASP A 100 5.52 11.11 3.60
CA ASP A 100 4.86 9.81 3.81
C ASP A 100 3.36 9.93 3.55
N PRO A 101 2.81 9.27 2.51
CA PRO A 101 1.47 9.51 2.01
C PRO A 101 0.45 8.75 2.86
N ASN A 102 0.09 9.35 4.00
CA ASN A 102 -0.94 8.85 4.92
C ASN A 102 -1.91 9.98 5.30
N LEU A 103 -3.02 9.66 5.99
CA LEU A 103 -4.07 10.64 6.31
C LEU A 103 -3.61 11.74 7.30
N VAL A 104 -2.50 11.54 8.01
CA VAL A 104 -1.91 12.54 8.92
C VAL A 104 -1.08 13.55 8.13
N HIS A 105 -0.14 13.10 7.30
CA HIS A 105 0.76 14.00 6.56
C HIS A 105 0.14 14.55 5.28
N ALA A 106 -0.71 13.78 4.61
CA ALA A 106 -1.48 14.22 3.44
C ALA A 106 -2.88 14.76 3.84
N LYS A 107 -3.04 15.24 5.07
CA LYS A 107 -4.32 15.77 5.58
C LYS A 107 -4.92 16.84 4.66
N HIS A 108 -4.08 17.72 4.14
CA HIS A 108 -4.49 18.74 3.17
C HIS A 108 -5.19 18.12 1.95
N LEU A 109 -4.62 17.06 1.37
CA LEU A 109 -5.19 16.37 0.22
C LEU A 109 -6.50 15.69 0.60
N TYR A 110 -6.54 15.03 1.76
CA TYR A 110 -7.76 14.43 2.28
C TYR A 110 -8.89 15.46 2.42
N ASP A 111 -8.62 16.60 3.06
CA ASP A 111 -9.59 17.67 3.27
C ASP A 111 -10.09 18.24 1.91
N GLU A 112 -9.20 18.42 0.93
CA GLU A 112 -9.58 18.85 -0.44
C GLU A 112 -10.53 17.84 -1.09
N MET A 113 -10.22 16.55 -0.99
CA MET A 113 -10.98 15.47 -1.63
C MET A 113 -12.32 15.15 -0.93
N MET A 114 -12.46 15.50 0.36
CA MET A 114 -13.72 15.40 1.10
C MET A 114 -14.61 16.66 0.97
N GLY A 115 -14.09 17.74 0.39
CA GLY A 115 -14.81 18.98 0.18
C GLY A 115 -15.86 18.93 -0.95
N PRO A 116 -16.79 19.91 -0.99
CA PRO A 116 -17.83 19.97 -2.03
C PRO A 116 -17.26 20.15 -3.45
N ASP A 117 -16.19 20.94 -3.57
CA ASP A 117 -15.52 21.26 -4.84
C ASP A 117 -14.40 20.28 -5.20
N ALA A 118 -14.25 19.19 -4.42
CA ALA A 118 -13.23 18.16 -4.59
C ALA A 118 -13.07 17.75 -6.06
N PRO A 119 -11.81 17.61 -6.55
CA PRO A 119 -11.50 16.93 -7.80
C PRO A 119 -12.11 15.53 -7.85
N ASP A 120 -12.14 14.93 -9.03
CA ASP A 120 -12.70 13.59 -9.23
C ASP A 120 -11.78 12.50 -8.65
N PHE A 121 -10.48 12.78 -8.61
CA PHE A 121 -9.46 11.87 -8.09
C PHE A 121 -8.28 12.62 -7.46
N GLY A 122 -7.80 12.10 -6.33
CA GLY A 122 -6.68 12.61 -5.56
C GLY A 122 -5.67 11.51 -5.29
N ALA A 123 -4.38 11.82 -5.40
CA ALA A 123 -3.32 10.91 -5.03
C ALA A 123 -2.10 11.64 -4.45
N ALA A 124 -1.29 10.91 -3.69
CA ALA A 124 0.02 11.36 -3.21
C ALA A 124 1.04 10.24 -3.32
N SER A 125 2.33 10.60 -3.36
CA SER A 125 3.46 9.68 -3.38
C SER A 125 4.48 10.04 -2.30
N ASP A 126 5.30 9.08 -1.88
CA ASP A 126 6.28 9.26 -0.82
C ASP A 126 7.66 9.76 -1.30
N GLY A 127 8.62 9.80 -0.38
CA GLY A 127 9.95 10.40 -0.57
C GLY A 127 10.76 9.89 -1.77
N ASP A 128 10.75 8.58 -2.01
CA ASP A 128 11.45 7.95 -3.13
C ASP A 128 10.50 7.46 -4.24
N GLY A 129 9.19 7.51 -4.02
CA GLY A 129 8.16 7.27 -5.03
C GLY A 129 7.62 5.84 -5.08
N ASP A 130 7.96 5.02 -4.08
CA ASP A 130 7.59 3.61 -4.03
C ASP A 130 6.22 3.37 -3.36
N ARG A 131 5.62 4.39 -2.74
CA ARG A 131 4.29 4.32 -2.09
C ARG A 131 3.30 5.33 -2.64
N ASN A 132 2.00 5.01 -2.50
CA ASN A 132 0.89 5.84 -2.97
C ASN A 132 -0.30 5.88 -2.02
N LEU A 133 -0.93 7.06 -1.93
CA LEU A 133 -2.23 7.26 -1.31
C LEU A 133 -3.27 7.52 -2.38
N ILE A 134 -4.42 6.86 -2.32
CA ILE A 134 -5.51 7.01 -3.29
C ILE A 134 -6.77 7.54 -2.58
N ILE A 135 -7.31 8.65 -3.08
CA ILE A 135 -8.54 9.25 -2.57
C ILE A 135 -9.45 9.59 -3.74
N GLY A 136 -10.66 9.03 -3.75
CA GLY A 136 -11.73 9.45 -4.66
C GLY A 136 -12.49 10.64 -4.08
N LYS A 137 -13.28 11.33 -4.92
CA LYS A 137 -14.21 12.36 -4.43
C LYS A 137 -15.12 11.81 -3.31
N GLY A 138 -14.94 12.31 -2.09
CA GLY A 138 -15.72 11.91 -0.92
C GLY A 138 -15.47 10.48 -0.44
N ILE A 139 -14.34 9.84 -0.79
CA ILE A 139 -14.01 8.49 -0.33
C ILE A 139 -12.50 8.25 -0.27
N PHE A 140 -12.02 7.75 0.87
CA PHE A 140 -10.65 7.25 1.01
C PHE A 140 -10.61 5.77 0.63
N VAL A 141 -9.68 5.39 -0.24
CA VAL A 141 -9.44 4.00 -0.62
C VAL A 141 -8.26 3.49 0.20
N THR A 142 -8.49 2.52 1.08
CA THR A 142 -7.41 1.96 1.89
C THR A 142 -6.39 1.28 0.98
N PRO A 143 -5.09 1.24 1.35
CA PRO A 143 -4.08 0.56 0.53
C PRO A 143 -4.43 -0.88 0.18
N SER A 144 -5.00 -1.64 1.13
CA SER A 144 -5.41 -3.02 0.89
C SER A 144 -6.57 -3.14 -0.11
N ASP A 145 -7.60 -2.29 -0.01
CA ASP A 145 -8.67 -2.25 -1.00
C ASP A 145 -8.16 -1.78 -2.37
N SER A 146 -7.21 -0.84 -2.39
CA SER A 146 -6.58 -0.35 -3.62
C SER A 146 -5.94 -1.52 -4.38
N VAL A 147 -5.12 -2.34 -3.72
CA VAL A 147 -4.48 -3.53 -4.33
C VAL A 147 -5.53 -4.48 -4.92
N ALA A 148 -6.59 -4.75 -4.18
CA ALA A 148 -7.67 -5.61 -4.64
C ALA A 148 -8.39 -5.04 -5.88
N MET A 149 -8.70 -3.74 -5.87
CA MET A 149 -9.38 -3.06 -6.98
C MET A 149 -8.51 -2.94 -8.22
N LEU A 150 -7.22 -2.64 -8.05
CA LEU A 150 -6.24 -2.64 -9.13
C LEU A 150 -6.17 -4.03 -9.77
N ALA A 151 -6.05 -5.09 -8.97
CA ALA A 151 -5.98 -6.46 -9.50
C ALA A 151 -7.27 -6.91 -10.19
N ALA A 152 -8.44 -6.58 -9.64
CA ALA A 152 -9.74 -6.95 -10.22
C ALA A 152 -9.97 -6.32 -11.61
N ASN A 153 -9.33 -5.18 -11.88
CA ASN A 153 -9.52 -4.40 -13.10
C ASN A 153 -8.25 -4.32 -13.97
N ALA A 154 -7.14 -4.96 -13.59
CA ALA A 154 -5.84 -4.81 -14.25
C ALA A 154 -5.90 -5.05 -15.77
N ARG A 155 -6.70 -6.02 -16.22
CA ARG A 155 -6.90 -6.36 -17.65
C ARG A 155 -7.40 -5.21 -18.52
N LEU A 156 -7.89 -4.12 -17.92
CA LEU A 156 -8.30 -2.91 -18.62
C LEU A 156 -7.11 -2.07 -19.11
N ALA A 157 -5.90 -2.31 -18.57
CA ALA A 157 -4.67 -1.66 -19.02
C ALA A 157 -3.93 -2.56 -20.05
N PRO A 158 -3.36 -1.97 -21.12
CA PRO A 158 -2.63 -2.71 -22.14
C PRO A 158 -1.56 -3.68 -21.59
N GLY A 159 -0.77 -3.24 -20.61
CA GLY A 159 0.31 -4.03 -20.00
C GLY A 159 -0.15 -5.29 -19.27
N TYR A 160 -1.43 -5.39 -18.90
CA TYR A 160 -1.99 -6.53 -18.14
C TYR A 160 -3.16 -7.20 -18.86
N LYS A 161 -3.33 -6.94 -20.16
CA LYS A 161 -4.43 -7.49 -20.98
C LYS A 161 -4.44 -9.03 -21.00
N ALA A 162 -3.29 -9.66 -20.82
CA ALA A 162 -3.15 -11.13 -20.74
C ALA A 162 -3.70 -11.73 -19.44
N GLY A 163 -4.08 -10.91 -18.45
CA GLY A 163 -4.49 -11.34 -17.12
C GLY A 163 -3.32 -11.42 -16.14
N LEU A 164 -3.62 -11.88 -14.93
CA LEU A 164 -2.67 -12.00 -13.83
C LEU A 164 -2.25 -13.45 -13.62
N LYS A 165 -1.01 -13.69 -13.22
CA LYS A 165 -0.50 -15.00 -12.79
C LYS A 165 -0.92 -15.32 -11.35
N GLY A 166 -0.84 -14.30 -10.51
CA GLY A 166 -1.23 -14.36 -9.11
C GLY A 166 -1.19 -12.98 -8.48
N ILE A 167 -1.71 -12.90 -7.28
CA ILE A 167 -1.72 -11.70 -6.45
C ILE A 167 -0.98 -12.03 -5.16
N ALA A 168 0.00 -11.20 -4.82
CA ALA A 168 0.73 -11.32 -3.56
C ALA A 168 0.42 -10.14 -2.64
N ARG A 169 0.32 -10.39 -1.34
CA ARG A 169 0.21 -9.34 -0.34
C ARG A 169 1.02 -9.69 0.90
N SER A 170 1.45 -8.67 1.65
CA SER A 170 2.01 -8.92 2.97
C SER A 170 0.93 -9.49 3.89
N MET A 171 1.32 -10.33 4.84
CA MET A 171 0.43 -10.95 5.81
C MET A 171 -0.42 -9.93 6.59
N PRO A 172 0.12 -8.76 7.00
CA PRO A 172 -0.69 -7.75 7.69
C PRO A 172 -1.69 -7.02 6.78
N THR A 173 -1.49 -7.02 5.46
CA THR A 173 -2.44 -6.44 4.48
C THR A 173 -3.75 -7.20 4.49
N SER A 174 -4.89 -6.49 4.46
CA SER A 174 -6.21 -7.12 4.41
C SER A 174 -6.34 -8.16 3.29
N GLY A 175 -7.11 -9.22 3.56
CA GLY A 175 -7.45 -10.28 2.62
C GLY A 175 -8.42 -9.88 1.50
N ALA A 176 -8.67 -8.58 1.27
CA ALA A 176 -9.50 -8.11 0.16
C ALA A 176 -9.00 -8.64 -1.20
N ALA A 177 -7.68 -8.62 -1.41
CA ALA A 177 -7.05 -9.08 -2.64
C ALA A 177 -7.18 -10.61 -2.84
N ASP A 178 -7.30 -11.37 -1.75
CA ASP A 178 -7.50 -12.82 -1.78
C ASP A 178 -8.85 -13.14 -2.43
N ARG A 179 -9.90 -12.38 -2.09
CA ARG A 179 -11.24 -12.53 -2.70
C ARG A 179 -11.24 -12.31 -4.21
N VAL A 180 -10.38 -11.39 -4.65
CA VAL A 180 -10.19 -11.13 -6.08
C VAL A 180 -9.48 -12.30 -6.75
N ALA A 181 -8.37 -12.76 -6.17
CA ALA A 181 -7.63 -13.89 -6.73
C ALA A 181 -8.44 -15.19 -6.74
N GLU A 182 -9.21 -15.48 -5.68
CA GLU A 182 -10.16 -16.61 -5.59
C GLU A 182 -11.15 -16.56 -6.78
N LYS A 183 -11.75 -15.39 -7.04
CA LYS A 183 -12.73 -15.22 -8.12
C LYS A 183 -12.11 -15.29 -9.51
N LEU A 184 -10.86 -14.81 -9.67
CA LEU A 184 -10.14 -14.85 -10.93
C LEU A 184 -9.50 -16.23 -11.21
N GLY A 185 -9.38 -17.09 -10.20
CA GLY A 185 -8.73 -18.39 -10.31
C GLY A 185 -7.22 -18.29 -10.52
N VAL A 186 -6.57 -17.30 -9.91
CA VAL A 186 -5.12 -17.04 -10.00
C VAL A 186 -4.43 -17.33 -8.66
N GLY A 187 -3.09 -17.36 -8.64
CA GLY A 187 -2.33 -17.61 -7.41
C GLY A 187 -2.60 -16.60 -6.30
N ILE A 188 -2.63 -17.05 -5.04
CA ILE A 188 -2.79 -16.24 -3.83
C ILE A 188 -1.54 -16.44 -2.98
N TYR A 189 -0.81 -15.36 -2.70
CA TYR A 189 0.42 -15.43 -1.92
C TYR A 189 0.38 -14.45 -0.76
N GLU A 190 0.27 -14.99 0.45
CA GLU A 190 0.44 -14.25 1.69
C GLU A 190 1.89 -14.36 2.14
N THR A 191 2.66 -13.27 2.04
CA THR A 191 4.09 -13.24 2.35
C THR A 191 4.36 -12.48 3.65
N PRO A 192 5.53 -12.61 4.28
CA PRO A 192 5.93 -11.67 5.33
C PRO A 192 6.09 -10.25 4.76
N THR A 193 6.16 -9.25 5.64
CA THR A 193 6.46 -7.86 5.22
C THR A 193 7.85 -7.78 4.60
N GLY A 194 7.95 -7.06 3.48
CA GLY A 194 9.20 -6.80 2.78
C GLY A 194 9.21 -7.26 1.32
N TRP A 195 9.60 -6.36 0.43
CA TRP A 195 9.50 -6.56 -1.02
C TRP A 195 10.33 -7.72 -1.57
N LYS A 196 11.36 -8.20 -0.84
CA LYS A 196 12.18 -9.35 -1.24
C LYS A 196 11.36 -10.62 -1.55
N PHE A 197 10.28 -10.88 -0.79
CA PHE A 197 9.44 -12.05 -1.00
C PHE A 197 8.60 -11.92 -2.28
N PHE A 198 8.14 -10.70 -2.58
CA PHE A 198 7.49 -10.42 -3.85
C PHE A 198 8.47 -10.56 -5.01
N GLY A 199 9.70 -10.05 -4.88
CA GLY A 199 10.76 -10.20 -5.88
C GLY A 199 10.92 -11.64 -6.35
N ASN A 200 11.03 -12.59 -5.41
CA ASN A 200 11.07 -14.03 -5.70
C ASN A 200 9.87 -14.51 -6.53
N LEU A 201 8.64 -14.17 -6.11
CA LEU A 201 7.41 -14.57 -6.80
C LEU A 201 7.27 -13.92 -8.19
N LEU A 202 7.73 -12.69 -8.35
CA LEU A 202 7.74 -11.96 -9.62
C LEU A 202 8.77 -12.57 -10.60
N ASP A 203 9.95 -12.95 -10.12
CA ASP A 203 10.99 -13.62 -10.92
C ASP A 203 10.57 -15.04 -11.35
N ALA A 204 9.78 -15.72 -10.52
CA ALA A 204 9.25 -17.06 -10.82
C ALA A 204 7.96 -17.06 -11.67
N ASP A 205 7.50 -15.89 -12.16
CA ASP A 205 6.22 -15.73 -12.90
C ASP A 205 4.99 -16.26 -12.13
N MET A 206 5.06 -16.24 -10.80
CA MET A 206 4.00 -16.73 -9.91
C MET A 206 3.01 -15.62 -9.54
N ALA A 207 3.49 -14.37 -9.41
CA ALA A 207 2.67 -13.20 -9.13
C ALA A 207 2.80 -12.14 -10.22
N THR A 208 1.76 -11.33 -10.37
CA THR A 208 1.78 -10.17 -11.27
C THR A 208 1.60 -8.86 -10.51
N ILE A 209 0.69 -8.81 -9.54
CA ILE A 209 0.46 -7.62 -8.70
C ILE A 209 0.77 -7.95 -7.25
N CYS A 210 1.48 -7.03 -6.59
CA CYS A 210 1.90 -7.15 -5.20
C CYS A 210 1.52 -5.90 -4.42
N GLY A 211 1.19 -6.04 -3.13
CA GLY A 211 0.82 -4.89 -2.31
C GLY A 211 1.00 -5.06 -0.81
N GLU A 212 1.18 -3.93 -0.13
CA GLU A 212 1.34 -3.82 1.32
C GLU A 212 0.38 -2.77 1.90
N GLU A 213 -0.08 -2.97 3.12
CA GLU A 213 -0.97 -2.07 3.85
C GLU A 213 -0.38 -0.68 4.09
N SER A 214 0.95 -0.58 4.02
CA SER A 214 1.72 0.63 4.20
C SER A 214 1.79 1.48 2.93
N ALA A 215 0.70 1.56 2.16
CA ALA A 215 0.61 2.33 0.92
C ALA A 215 1.55 1.83 -0.22
N GLY A 216 2.08 0.62 -0.12
CA GLY A 216 2.97 0.05 -1.13
C GLY A 216 2.21 -0.77 -2.16
N THR A 217 2.39 -0.50 -3.45
CA THR A 217 1.81 -1.35 -4.51
C THR A 217 2.71 -1.36 -5.72
N GLY A 218 2.79 -2.50 -6.41
CA GLY A 218 3.54 -2.62 -7.65
C GLY A 218 3.14 -3.86 -8.44
N SER A 219 3.87 -4.12 -9.51
CA SER A 219 3.67 -5.31 -10.34
C SER A 219 4.99 -5.81 -10.93
N ASN A 220 4.94 -6.88 -11.72
CA ASN A 220 6.12 -7.49 -12.36
C ASN A 220 6.87 -6.60 -13.37
N HIS A 221 6.38 -5.40 -13.68
CA HIS A 221 7.04 -4.45 -14.60
C HIS A 221 8.43 -3.99 -14.13
N VAL A 222 8.63 -3.91 -12.81
CA VAL A 222 9.93 -3.63 -12.17
C VAL A 222 10.12 -4.53 -10.94
N ARG A 223 11.20 -4.33 -10.18
CA ARG A 223 11.51 -5.06 -8.94
C ARG A 223 11.44 -4.19 -7.69
N GLU A 224 10.63 -3.13 -7.76
CA GLU A 224 10.28 -2.28 -6.63
C GLU A 224 8.77 -2.00 -6.60
N LYS A 225 8.31 -1.44 -5.49
CA LYS A 225 6.98 -0.81 -5.43
C LYS A 225 7.01 0.44 -6.29
N ASP A 226 5.85 0.86 -6.81
CA ASP A 226 5.78 2.03 -7.68
C ASP A 226 4.47 2.78 -7.46
N GLY A 227 4.58 3.94 -6.80
CA GLY A 227 3.45 4.76 -6.44
C GLY A 227 2.78 5.43 -7.65
N LEU A 228 3.56 5.95 -8.60
CA LEU A 228 3.01 6.62 -9.77
C LEU A 228 2.41 5.61 -10.77
N TRP A 229 2.97 4.41 -10.87
CA TRP A 229 2.35 3.30 -11.59
C TRP A 229 0.97 2.95 -11.04
N ALA A 230 0.81 2.86 -9.71
CA ALA A 230 -0.48 2.55 -9.09
C ALA A 230 -1.52 3.64 -9.38
N VAL A 231 -1.10 4.91 -9.35
CA VAL A 231 -1.91 6.07 -9.73
C VAL A 231 -2.35 5.99 -11.20
N LEU A 232 -1.44 5.67 -12.12
CA LEU A 232 -1.74 5.54 -13.54
C LEU A 232 -2.67 4.35 -13.83
N LEU A 233 -2.50 3.22 -13.14
CA LEU A 233 -3.42 2.09 -13.27
C LEU A 233 -4.83 2.47 -12.79
N TRP A 234 -4.95 3.20 -11.68
CA TRP A 234 -6.24 3.76 -11.23
C TRP A 234 -6.87 4.68 -12.28
N LEU A 235 -6.11 5.63 -12.82
CA LEU A 235 -6.61 6.53 -13.88
C LEU A 235 -7.05 5.76 -15.12
N ASN A 236 -6.31 4.71 -15.51
CA ASN A 236 -6.66 3.87 -16.64
C ASN A 236 -7.98 3.11 -16.38
N ILE A 237 -8.17 2.59 -15.16
CA ILE A 237 -9.42 1.94 -14.75
C ILE A 237 -10.58 2.94 -14.79
N LEU A 238 -10.39 4.16 -14.28
CA LEU A 238 -11.41 5.22 -14.31
C LEU A 238 -11.77 5.60 -15.76
N ALA A 239 -10.78 5.77 -16.63
CA ALA A 239 -10.99 6.06 -18.05
C ALA A 239 -11.74 4.94 -18.77
N ALA A 240 -11.37 3.68 -18.50
CA ALA A 240 -11.97 2.51 -19.15
C ALA A 240 -13.41 2.23 -18.66
N ARG A 241 -13.70 2.48 -17.39
CA ARG A 241 -15.02 2.23 -16.79
C ARG A 241 -15.99 3.40 -16.95
N GLY A 242 -15.50 4.63 -17.04
CA GLY A 242 -16.35 5.82 -17.10
C GLY A 242 -17.13 6.07 -15.80
N GLU A 243 -16.65 5.52 -14.69
CA GLU A 243 -17.27 5.56 -13.37
C GLU A 243 -16.42 6.39 -12.41
N SER A 244 -17.03 6.96 -11.37
CA SER A 244 -16.30 7.57 -10.27
C SER A 244 -15.59 6.52 -9.42
N CYS A 245 -14.51 6.92 -8.74
CA CYS A 245 -13.80 6.06 -7.78
C CYS A 245 -14.75 5.47 -6.72
N LYS A 246 -15.71 6.26 -6.21
CA LYS A 246 -16.70 5.79 -5.24
C LYS A 246 -17.63 4.71 -5.81
N GLN A 247 -18.03 4.81 -7.07
CA GLN A 247 -18.83 3.77 -7.73
C GLN A 247 -18.04 2.48 -7.86
N ILE A 248 -16.78 2.55 -8.32
CA ILE A 248 -15.90 1.39 -8.43
C ILE A 248 -15.73 0.70 -7.07
N VAL A 249 -15.48 1.47 -6.00
CA VAL A 249 -15.36 0.94 -4.64
C VAL A 249 -16.63 0.23 -4.21
N THR A 250 -17.79 0.87 -4.38
CA THR A 250 -19.09 0.31 -4.00
C THR A 250 -19.40 -0.97 -4.76
N GLU A 251 -19.14 -1.00 -6.07
CA GLU A 251 -19.33 -2.19 -6.90
C GLU A 251 -18.34 -3.31 -6.55
N HIS A 252 -17.11 -2.96 -6.21
CA HIS A 252 -16.11 -3.92 -5.76
C HIS A 252 -16.59 -4.61 -4.47
N TRP A 253 -16.97 -3.84 -3.44
CA TRP A 253 -17.50 -4.42 -2.21
C TRP A 253 -18.76 -5.24 -2.46
N ALA A 254 -19.67 -4.77 -3.33
CA ALA A 254 -20.85 -5.54 -3.71
C ALA A 254 -20.53 -6.86 -4.45
N THR A 255 -19.35 -6.98 -5.04
CA THR A 255 -18.93 -8.14 -5.83
C THR A 255 -18.10 -9.14 -5.03
N TYR A 256 -17.29 -8.64 -4.10
CA TYR A 256 -16.27 -9.42 -3.37
C TYR A 256 -16.51 -9.46 -1.85
N GLY A 257 -17.47 -8.68 -1.33
CA GLY A 257 -17.58 -8.34 0.08
C GLY A 257 -16.66 -7.17 0.45
N ARG A 258 -16.88 -6.57 1.62
CA ARG A 258 -16.01 -5.51 2.16
C ARG A 258 -15.12 -6.07 3.25
N ASN A 259 -13.82 -5.82 3.17
CA ASN A 259 -12.90 -6.08 4.26
C ASN A 259 -12.65 -4.77 5.00
N TYR A 260 -13.43 -4.53 6.05
CA TYR A 260 -13.15 -3.43 6.97
C TYR A 260 -11.77 -3.65 7.58
N TYR A 261 -10.93 -2.63 7.56
CA TYR A 261 -9.55 -2.73 7.97
C TYR A 261 -9.13 -1.50 8.77
N SER A 262 -8.37 -1.71 9.83
CA SER A 262 -7.66 -0.64 10.52
C SER A 262 -6.38 -1.17 11.17
N ARG A 263 -5.36 -0.32 11.24
CA ARG A 263 -4.13 -0.60 11.98
C ARG A 263 -4.00 0.32 13.17
N HIS A 264 -3.78 -0.27 14.33
CA HIS A 264 -3.56 0.42 15.61
C HIS A 264 -2.11 0.25 16.02
N ASP A 265 -1.38 1.36 16.07
CA ASP A 265 0.02 1.39 16.49
C ASP A 265 0.14 1.92 17.93
N TYR A 266 0.70 1.09 18.82
CA TYR A 266 1.07 1.47 20.18
C TYR A 266 2.58 1.69 20.19
N GLU A 267 2.96 2.94 19.98
CA GLU A 267 4.36 3.37 19.90
C GLU A 267 4.99 3.51 21.30
N GLU A 268 6.32 3.50 21.38
CA GLU A 268 7.08 3.74 22.62
C GLU A 268 6.56 2.90 23.80
N VAL A 269 6.26 1.62 23.55
CA VAL A 269 5.98 0.64 24.60
C VAL A 269 7.32 0.19 25.16
N GLU A 270 7.41 0.06 26.48
CA GLU A 270 8.60 -0.49 27.13
C GLU A 270 8.87 -1.91 26.59
N SER A 271 10.11 -2.18 26.18
CA SER A 271 10.49 -3.38 25.43
C SER A 271 10.22 -4.66 26.19
N ASP A 272 10.51 -4.73 27.49
CA ASP A 272 10.26 -5.94 28.29
C ASP A 272 8.76 -6.24 28.38
N ARG A 273 7.92 -5.21 28.59
CA ARG A 273 6.47 -5.36 28.57
C ARG A 273 5.91 -5.77 27.20
N ALA A 274 6.47 -5.20 26.13
CA ALA A 274 6.07 -5.56 24.78
C ALA A 274 6.42 -7.01 24.43
N ASN A 275 7.62 -7.45 24.83
CA ASN A 275 8.04 -8.85 24.68
C ASN A 275 7.17 -9.79 25.52
N ALA A 276 6.89 -9.43 26.79
CA ALA A 276 6.03 -10.21 27.67
C ALA A 276 4.63 -10.42 27.07
N LEU A 277 4.03 -9.38 26.48
CA LEU A 277 2.75 -9.49 25.78
C LEU A 277 2.80 -10.54 24.66
N VAL A 278 3.82 -10.48 23.81
CA VAL A 278 3.95 -11.39 22.66
C VAL A 278 4.21 -12.82 23.12
N ASP A 279 5.04 -13.02 24.16
CA ASP A 279 5.35 -14.33 24.70
C ASP A 279 4.15 -14.99 25.39
N GLU A 280 3.39 -14.22 26.17
CA GLU A 280 2.12 -14.69 26.74
C GLU A 280 1.09 -15.02 25.67
N LEU A 281 1.01 -14.22 24.61
CA LEU A 281 0.11 -14.48 23.50
C LEU A 281 0.51 -15.76 22.75
N ARG A 282 1.81 -15.97 22.48
CA ARG A 282 2.34 -17.23 21.91
C ARG A 282 1.99 -18.43 22.76
N ALA A 283 2.16 -18.34 24.08
CA ALA A 283 1.85 -19.43 25.00
C ALA A 283 0.36 -19.84 24.98
N LYS A 284 -0.53 -18.92 24.60
CA LYS A 284 -1.98 -19.17 24.48
C LYS A 284 -2.41 -19.73 23.13
N LEU A 285 -1.57 -19.69 22.08
CA LEU A 285 -2.01 -20.03 20.71
C LEU A 285 -2.69 -21.39 20.60
N GLY A 286 -2.14 -22.41 21.27
CA GLY A 286 -2.70 -23.77 21.24
C GLY A 286 -4.07 -23.92 21.92
N SER A 287 -4.48 -22.97 22.77
CA SER A 287 -5.77 -23.03 23.50
C SER A 287 -6.83 -22.09 22.95
N LEU A 288 -6.50 -21.19 22.01
CA LEU A 288 -7.46 -20.25 21.42
C LEU A 288 -8.47 -20.89 20.44
N PRO A 289 -8.09 -21.81 19.53
CA PRO A 289 -9.03 -22.37 18.55
C PRO A 289 -10.26 -23.03 19.20
N GLY A 290 -11.45 -22.73 18.69
CA GLY A 290 -12.72 -23.24 19.20
C GLY A 290 -13.29 -22.47 20.39
N THR A 291 -12.53 -21.56 21.00
CA THR A 291 -13.03 -20.67 22.06
C THR A 291 -13.80 -19.47 21.48
N SER A 292 -14.39 -18.65 22.34
CA SER A 292 -15.07 -17.43 21.94
C SER A 292 -14.71 -16.27 22.86
N VAL A 293 -14.53 -15.10 22.28
CA VAL A 293 -14.27 -13.83 22.98
C VAL A 293 -15.24 -12.80 22.48
N ARG A 294 -15.97 -12.13 23.38
CA ARG A 294 -17.01 -11.14 23.03
C ARG A 294 -18.03 -11.65 21.99
N GLY A 295 -18.33 -12.94 22.00
CA GLY A 295 -19.25 -13.58 21.03
C GLY A 295 -18.63 -13.92 19.67
N LEU A 296 -17.36 -13.59 19.44
CA LEU A 296 -16.60 -13.95 18.25
C LEU A 296 -15.90 -15.28 18.45
N LYS A 297 -16.17 -16.26 17.59
CA LYS A 297 -15.58 -17.61 17.67
C LYS A 297 -14.26 -17.66 16.93
N ILE A 298 -13.22 -18.13 17.61
CA ILE A 298 -11.86 -18.25 17.05
C ILE A 298 -11.79 -19.56 16.26
N ALA A 299 -11.49 -19.46 14.97
CA ALA A 299 -11.34 -20.59 14.06
C ALA A 299 -9.91 -21.18 14.14
N SER A 300 -8.90 -20.31 14.13
CA SER A 300 -7.50 -20.69 14.26
C SER A 300 -6.67 -19.56 14.86
N ALA A 301 -5.52 -19.90 15.42
CA ALA A 301 -4.52 -18.94 15.85
C ALA A 301 -3.12 -19.53 15.70
N ASP A 302 -2.19 -18.76 15.15
CA ASP A 302 -0.83 -19.20 14.86
C ASP A 302 0.18 -18.05 14.93
N ASP A 303 1.47 -18.38 15.00
CA ASP A 303 2.55 -17.42 14.78
C ASP A 303 3.06 -17.62 13.35
N PHE A 304 2.83 -16.62 12.50
CA PHE A 304 2.96 -16.76 11.06
C PHE A 304 4.38 -17.18 10.67
N ALA A 305 4.46 -18.30 9.95
CA ALA A 305 5.65 -18.78 9.30
C ALA A 305 5.42 -18.86 7.79
N TYR A 306 6.42 -18.44 7.02
CA TYR A 306 6.38 -18.47 5.57
C TYR A 306 7.51 -19.35 5.03
N HIS A 307 7.14 -20.25 4.13
CA HIS A 307 8.07 -21.08 3.37
C HIS A 307 8.08 -20.54 1.94
N ASP A 308 9.17 -19.90 1.54
CA ASP A 308 9.28 -19.31 0.22
C ASP A 308 9.29 -20.41 -0.85
N PRO A 309 8.35 -20.39 -1.82
CA PRO A 309 8.24 -21.45 -2.81
C PRO A 309 9.32 -21.42 -3.89
N VAL A 310 10.13 -20.35 -3.95
CA VAL A 310 11.14 -20.12 -4.99
C VAL A 310 12.53 -20.45 -4.45
N ASP A 311 12.91 -19.86 -3.32
CA ASP A 311 14.26 -20.04 -2.75
C ASP A 311 14.32 -21.07 -1.61
N GLY A 312 13.16 -21.55 -1.12
CA GLY A 312 13.07 -22.54 -0.05
C GLY A 312 13.41 -22.01 1.35
N SER A 313 13.63 -20.71 1.50
CA SER A 313 13.88 -20.08 2.80
C SER A 313 12.65 -20.14 3.70
N ILE A 314 12.89 -20.17 5.01
CA ILE A 314 11.85 -20.22 6.03
C ILE A 314 11.97 -18.96 6.89
N SER A 315 10.88 -18.21 7.00
CA SER A 315 10.76 -17.04 7.86
C SER A 315 9.71 -17.31 8.93
N GLU A 316 10.15 -17.55 10.16
CA GLU A 316 9.27 -17.83 11.31
C GLU A 316 9.02 -16.55 12.14
N HIS A 317 8.03 -16.60 13.03
CA HIS A 317 7.72 -15.54 13.99
C HIS A 317 7.42 -14.17 13.35
N GLN A 318 6.77 -14.18 12.18
CA GLN A 318 6.51 -12.97 11.40
C GLN A 318 5.29 -12.17 11.88
N GLY A 319 4.54 -12.71 12.84
CA GLY A 319 3.40 -12.06 13.48
C GLY A 319 2.36 -13.06 13.93
N ILE A 320 1.76 -12.81 15.09
CA ILE A 320 0.73 -13.69 15.64
C ILE A 320 -0.61 -13.34 15.00
N ARG A 321 -1.33 -14.34 14.51
CA ARG A 321 -2.63 -14.19 13.87
C ARG A 321 -3.69 -14.90 14.69
N VAL A 322 -4.85 -14.27 14.83
CA VAL A 322 -6.07 -14.88 15.37
C VAL A 322 -7.14 -14.72 14.31
N LEU A 323 -7.59 -15.82 13.75
CA LEU A 323 -8.60 -15.87 12.69
C LEU A 323 -9.93 -16.30 13.30
N PHE A 324 -10.98 -15.57 12.96
CA PHE A 324 -12.33 -15.83 13.44
C PHE A 324 -13.17 -16.51 12.36
N GLU A 325 -14.20 -17.25 12.79
CA GLU A 325 -15.21 -17.74 11.85
C GLU A 325 -15.85 -16.56 11.10
N GLY A 326 -16.15 -16.76 9.81
CA GLY A 326 -16.66 -15.68 8.95
C GLY A 326 -15.58 -14.80 8.31
N GLY A 327 -14.28 -15.10 8.50
CA GLY A 327 -13.19 -14.48 7.76
C GLY A 327 -12.66 -13.17 8.34
N SER A 328 -13.07 -12.80 9.55
CA SER A 328 -12.45 -11.71 10.30
C SER A 328 -11.13 -12.19 10.93
N ARG A 329 -10.20 -11.27 11.21
CA ARG A 329 -8.93 -11.60 11.87
C ARG A 329 -8.34 -10.42 12.62
N VAL A 330 -7.46 -10.75 13.56
CA VAL A 330 -6.58 -9.80 14.23
C VAL A 330 -5.15 -10.32 14.09
N VAL A 331 -4.22 -9.42 13.77
CA VAL A 331 -2.79 -9.72 13.68
C VAL A 331 -2.02 -8.83 14.63
N PHE A 332 -1.07 -9.39 15.36
CA PHE A 332 -0.17 -8.69 16.28
C PHE A 332 1.26 -8.80 15.79
N ARG A 333 1.92 -7.66 15.61
CA ARG A 333 3.34 -7.60 15.25
C ARG A 333 4.08 -6.62 16.12
N LEU A 334 5.24 -7.04 16.61
CA LEU A 334 6.16 -6.16 17.29
C LEU A 334 7.20 -5.63 16.31
N SER A 335 7.49 -4.34 16.38
CA SER A 335 8.46 -3.68 15.52
C SER A 335 9.34 -2.71 16.31
N GLY A 336 10.58 -2.51 15.87
CA GLY A 336 11.48 -1.48 16.40
C GLY A 336 11.90 -1.67 17.87
N THR A 337 12.35 -2.86 18.28
CA THR A 337 12.75 -3.17 19.68
C THR A 337 14.08 -2.53 20.14
N GLY A 338 14.45 -1.37 19.58
CA GLY A 338 15.70 -0.66 19.87
C GLY A 338 15.66 0.16 21.16
N THR A 339 16.59 1.11 21.31
CA THR A 339 16.76 1.93 22.52
C THR A 339 15.60 2.89 22.83
N SER A 340 14.67 3.08 21.90
CA SER A 340 13.53 4.02 22.02
C SER A 340 12.19 3.33 22.36
N GLY A 341 12.25 2.08 22.85
CA GLY A 341 11.06 1.25 23.09
C GLY A 341 10.56 0.58 21.82
N ALA A 342 9.59 -0.31 21.96
CA ALA A 342 9.00 -1.08 20.87
C ALA A 342 7.66 -0.50 20.41
N THR A 343 7.28 -0.78 19.17
CA THR A 343 5.95 -0.46 18.63
C THR A 343 5.17 -1.75 18.41
N LEU A 344 4.08 -1.93 19.16
CA LEU A 344 3.10 -2.99 18.92
C LEU A 344 2.11 -2.51 17.85
N ARG A 345 2.09 -3.19 16.71
CA ARG A 345 1.13 -2.97 15.64
C ARG A 345 0.05 -4.04 15.70
N VAL A 346 -1.19 -3.61 15.76
CA VAL A 346 -2.38 -4.47 15.78
C VAL A 346 -3.19 -4.19 14.52
N TYR A 347 -3.33 -5.17 13.66
CA TYR A 347 -4.09 -5.08 12.42
C TYR A 347 -5.42 -5.78 12.64
N ILE A 348 -6.52 -5.06 12.45
CA ILE A 348 -7.87 -5.55 12.72
C ILE A 348 -8.65 -5.58 11.41
N GLU A 349 -9.22 -6.73 11.09
CA GLU A 349 -9.96 -6.93 9.86
C GLU A 349 -11.30 -7.65 10.09
N ARG A 350 -12.37 -7.10 9.51
CA ARG A 350 -13.68 -7.75 9.41
C ARG A 350 -14.08 -7.94 7.97
N TYR A 351 -14.33 -9.18 7.58
CA TYR A 351 -15.01 -9.48 6.34
C TYR A 351 -16.53 -9.33 6.50
N GLU A 352 -17.15 -8.53 5.65
CA GLU A 352 -18.60 -8.29 5.63
C GLU A 352 -19.15 -8.61 4.23
N PRO A 353 -19.82 -9.76 4.04
CA PRO A 353 -20.44 -10.11 2.77
C PRO A 353 -21.78 -9.39 2.52
N ASP A 354 -22.45 -8.89 3.57
CA ASP A 354 -23.76 -8.23 3.43
C ASP A 354 -23.61 -6.78 2.95
N LYS A 355 -24.08 -6.53 1.72
CA LYS A 355 -24.07 -5.22 1.07
C LYS A 355 -24.74 -4.13 1.89
N SER A 356 -25.79 -4.46 2.64
CA SER A 356 -26.51 -3.48 3.46
C SER A 356 -25.67 -2.94 4.62
N ARG A 357 -24.55 -3.62 4.93
CA ARG A 357 -23.63 -3.28 6.01
C ARG A 357 -22.31 -2.71 5.51
N HIS A 358 -22.19 -2.43 4.21
CA HIS A 358 -20.95 -1.89 3.62
C HIS A 358 -20.75 -0.40 3.87
N ASP A 359 -21.77 0.35 4.31
CA ASP A 359 -21.68 1.80 4.55
C ASP A 359 -21.49 2.17 6.04
N LEU A 360 -21.12 1.21 6.88
CA LEU A 360 -20.84 1.48 8.30
C LEU A 360 -19.53 2.26 8.43
N ASP A 361 -19.45 3.09 9.47
CA ASP A 361 -18.18 3.66 9.91
C ASP A 361 -17.20 2.52 10.24
N THR A 362 -15.96 2.63 9.76
CA THR A 362 -14.96 1.55 9.88
C THR A 362 -14.66 1.22 11.34
N GLN A 363 -14.52 2.22 12.21
CA GLN A 363 -14.21 1.97 13.62
C GLN A 363 -15.40 1.37 14.35
N ALA A 364 -16.63 1.80 14.03
CA ALA A 364 -17.84 1.18 14.55
C ALA A 364 -17.99 -0.29 14.10
N ALA A 365 -17.68 -0.60 12.84
CA ALA A 365 -17.72 -1.96 12.30
C ALA A 365 -16.65 -2.88 12.92
N LEU A 366 -15.54 -2.32 13.42
CA LEU A 366 -14.43 -3.06 14.03
C LEU A 366 -14.45 -3.08 15.56
N ALA A 367 -15.38 -2.39 16.21
CA ALA A 367 -15.34 -2.10 17.65
C ALA A 367 -15.25 -3.34 18.56
N ASP A 368 -15.99 -4.41 18.25
CA ASP A 368 -15.96 -5.67 18.98
C ASP A 368 -14.66 -6.46 18.76
N LEU A 369 -14.10 -6.44 17.55
CA LEU A 369 -12.81 -7.03 17.22
C LEU A 369 -11.65 -6.28 17.88
N ILE A 370 -11.72 -4.94 17.93
CA ILE A 370 -10.75 -4.11 18.65
C ILE A 370 -10.75 -4.47 20.14
N ALA A 371 -11.94 -4.59 20.74
CA ALA A 371 -12.07 -4.98 22.14
C ALA A 371 -11.66 -6.43 22.38
N ALA A 372 -11.93 -7.34 21.44
CA ALA A 372 -11.46 -8.72 21.51
C ALA A 372 -9.93 -8.82 21.40
N ALA A 373 -9.30 -7.99 20.58
CA ALA A 373 -7.85 -7.92 20.46
C ALA A 373 -7.18 -7.57 21.80
N ASP A 374 -7.74 -6.61 22.54
CA ASP A 374 -7.27 -6.25 23.88
C ASP A 374 -7.49 -7.40 24.89
N ASP A 375 -8.67 -8.04 24.90
CA ASP A 375 -8.97 -9.16 25.79
C ASP A 375 -8.03 -10.36 25.55
N ILE A 376 -7.72 -10.65 24.29
CA ILE A 376 -6.85 -11.78 23.90
C ILE A 376 -5.40 -11.51 24.33
N ALA A 377 -4.86 -10.35 23.95
CA ALA A 377 -3.44 -10.05 24.09
C ALA A 377 -3.08 -9.29 25.38
N GLY A 378 -4.07 -8.75 26.10
CA GLY A 378 -3.83 -7.90 27.27
C GLY A 378 -3.09 -6.61 26.90
N ILE A 379 -3.48 -5.94 25.80
CA ILE A 379 -2.74 -4.78 25.27
C ILE A 379 -2.68 -3.68 26.33
N HIS A 380 -3.82 -3.30 26.91
CA HIS A 380 -3.86 -2.24 27.92
C HIS A 380 -3.10 -2.63 29.19
N SER A 381 -3.20 -3.87 29.66
CA SER A 381 -2.49 -4.32 30.87
C SER A 381 -0.97 -4.30 30.71
N HIS A 382 -0.47 -4.68 29.53
CA HIS A 382 0.97 -4.69 29.26
C HIS A 382 1.49 -3.29 28.91
N THR A 383 0.84 -2.60 27.98
CA THR A 383 1.33 -1.30 27.50
C THR A 383 1.02 -0.14 28.43
N GLY A 384 0.00 -0.28 29.30
CA GLY A 384 -0.56 0.82 30.08
C GLY A 384 -1.31 1.86 29.23
N ARG A 385 -1.50 1.61 27.94
CA ARG A 385 -2.13 2.54 26.98
C ARG A 385 -3.58 2.12 26.72
N PRO A 386 -4.58 2.94 27.07
CA PRO A 386 -5.99 2.61 26.85
C PRO A 386 -6.45 2.80 25.40
N LYS A 387 -5.58 3.38 24.55
CA LYS A 387 -5.82 3.65 23.13
C LYS A 387 -4.49 3.63 22.36
N PRO A 388 -4.50 3.34 21.05
CA PRO A 388 -3.30 3.43 20.23
C PRO A 388 -2.78 4.87 20.11
N SER A 389 -1.48 5.01 19.81
CA SER A 389 -0.85 6.27 19.46
C SER A 389 -1.31 6.75 18.08
N VAL A 390 -1.42 5.82 17.12
CA VAL A 390 -1.81 6.09 15.73
C VAL A 390 -2.85 5.06 15.28
N ILE A 391 -3.85 5.54 14.54
CA ILE A 391 -4.86 4.72 13.85
C ILE A 391 -4.75 5.01 12.36
N THR A 392 -4.57 3.96 11.55
CA THR A 392 -4.57 4.02 10.09
C THR A 392 -5.77 3.28 9.52
#